data_AF-A0A1V5JD56-F1
#
_entry.id   AF-A0A1V5JD56-F1
#
_cell.length_a   1.000
_cell.length_b   1.000
_cell.length_c   1.000
_cell.angle_alpha   90.00
_cell.angle_beta   90.00
_cell.angle_gamma   90.00
#
_symmetry.space_group_name_H-M   'P 1'
#
loop_
_entity.id
_entity.type
_entity.pdbx_description
1 polymer ?
#
loop_
_entity_poly.entity_id
_entity_poly.type
_entity_poly.pdbx_seq_one_letter_code
_entity_poly.pdbx_strand_id
1 'polypeptide(L)'
;MKTLFALLALYMVTGSAYSQTNTSSYDWKAHGDRIDALFYEYAPVVLKEEREKIEAILPQDKADQYMKWFEDGLNSNTGVVMIEGGDNRWLEIATRAGYAQKTLFRRAYFEGLTRKAEIEE
;
A
#
# COMPACT_ATOMS: atom_id res chain seq x y z
N MET A 1 -71.54 -1.86 0.27
CA MET A 1 -70.24 -2.39 -0.22
C MET A 1 -69.75 -1.52 -1.39
N LYS A 2 -68.94 -0.48 -1.16
CA LYS A 2 -68.12 0.18 -2.22
C LYS A 2 -67.24 1.33 -1.73
N THR A 3 -67.33 1.76 -0.47
CA THR A 3 -66.52 2.87 0.05
C THR A 3 -65.42 2.47 1.03
N LEU A 4 -65.29 1.18 1.39
CA LEU A 4 -64.28 0.71 2.35
C LEU A 4 -62.97 0.23 1.72
N PHE A 5 -62.90 0.11 0.39
CA PHE A 5 -61.70 -0.37 -0.31
C PHE A 5 -60.73 0.74 -0.73
N ALA A 6 -61.14 2.02 -0.62
CA ALA A 6 -60.30 3.14 -1.05
C ALA A 6 -59.21 3.54 -0.03
N LEU A 7 -59.37 3.18 1.26
CA LEU A 7 -58.43 3.56 2.32
C LEU A 7 -57.25 2.59 2.48
N LEU A 8 -57.36 1.35 2.00
CA LEU A 8 -56.27 0.37 2.02
C LEU A 8 -55.23 0.61 0.92
N ALA A 9 -55.62 1.25 -0.19
CA ALA A 9 -54.71 1.59 -1.27
C ALA A 9 -53.77 2.77 -0.91
N LEU A 10 -54.15 3.61 0.06
CA LEU A 10 -53.35 4.78 0.45
C LEU A 10 -52.17 4.41 1.39
N TYR A 11 -52.23 3.28 2.08
CA TYR A 11 -51.14 2.84 2.98
C TYR A 11 -49.99 2.13 2.25
N MET A 12 -50.21 1.65 1.03
CA MET A 12 -49.18 0.95 0.23
C MET A 12 -48.32 1.90 -0.61
N VAL A 13 -48.62 3.21 -0.62
CA VAL A 13 -47.82 4.25 -1.30
C VAL A 13 -47.08 5.10 -0.26
N THR A 14 -46.53 4.46 0.75
CA THR A 14 -45.28 4.94 1.35
C THR A 14 -44.21 3.93 0.99
N GLY A 15 -44.08 3.72 -0.32
CA GLY A 15 -42.91 3.07 -0.89
C GLY A 15 -41.72 3.78 -0.29
N SER A 16 -40.97 3.04 0.52
CA SER A 16 -39.70 3.44 1.06
C SER A 16 -38.93 4.07 -0.08
N ALA A 17 -38.80 5.40 -0.05
CA ALA A 17 -37.73 6.08 -0.75
C ALA A 17 -36.46 5.61 -0.05
N TYR A 18 -36.05 4.38 -0.39
CA TYR A 18 -34.69 3.92 -0.22
C TYR A 18 -33.93 4.85 -1.14
N SER A 19 -33.54 6.00 -0.59
CA SER A 19 -32.43 6.77 -1.10
C SER A 19 -31.35 5.72 -1.32
N GLN A 20 -31.10 5.37 -2.58
CA GLN A 20 -29.83 4.83 -2.95
C GLN A 20 -28.86 5.93 -2.59
N THR A 21 -28.38 5.91 -1.34
CA THR A 21 -27.09 6.50 -1.04
C THR A 21 -26.17 5.85 -2.05
N ASN A 22 -25.79 6.60 -3.07
CA ASN A 22 -24.68 6.26 -3.95
C ASN A 22 -23.45 6.23 -3.05
N THR A 23 -23.28 5.14 -2.29
CA THR A 23 -22.04 4.83 -1.61
C THR A 23 -21.07 4.47 -2.71
N SER A 24 -20.36 5.49 -3.22
CA SER A 24 -19.16 5.24 -4.00
C SER A 24 -18.17 4.56 -3.06
N SER A 25 -17.97 3.25 -3.22
CA SER A 25 -16.87 2.57 -2.56
C SER A 25 -15.59 3.05 -3.21
N TYR A 26 -14.80 3.82 -2.48
CA TYR A 26 -13.47 4.20 -2.94
C TYR A 26 -12.60 2.94 -3.04
N ASP A 27 -11.97 2.72 -4.20
CA ASP A 27 -11.08 1.58 -4.41
C ASP A 27 -9.70 1.87 -3.80
N TRP A 28 -9.58 1.56 -2.52
CA TRP A 28 -8.33 1.71 -1.77
C TRP A 28 -7.19 0.84 -2.31
N LYS A 29 -7.51 -0.31 -2.93
CA LYS A 29 -6.49 -1.18 -3.52
C LYS A 29 -5.90 -0.52 -4.76
N ALA A 30 -6.74 -0.08 -5.69
CA ALA A 30 -6.27 0.61 -6.89
C ALA A 30 -5.56 1.94 -6.55
N HIS A 31 -5.91 2.59 -5.44
CA HIS A 31 -5.13 3.72 -4.95
C HIS A 31 -3.75 3.31 -4.45
N GLY A 32 -3.66 2.25 -3.63
CA GLY A 32 -2.38 1.70 -3.17
C GLY A 32 -1.47 1.27 -4.32
N ASP A 33 -2.01 0.57 -5.32
CA ASP A 33 -1.26 0.13 -6.50
C ASP A 33 -0.68 1.31 -7.29
N ARG A 34 -1.39 2.45 -7.36
CA ARG A 34 -0.89 3.68 -7.98
C ARG A 34 0.24 4.33 -7.19
N ILE A 35 0.17 4.32 -5.86
CA ILE A 35 1.25 4.83 -5.01
C ILE A 35 2.50 3.96 -5.16
N ASP A 36 2.32 2.64 -5.23
CA ASP A 36 3.42 1.72 -5.49
C ASP A 36 4.06 1.95 -6.87
N ALA A 37 3.25 2.23 -7.90
CA ALA A 37 3.79 2.59 -9.21
C ALA A 37 4.72 3.82 -9.13
N LEU A 38 4.33 4.86 -8.38
CA LEU A 38 5.19 6.03 -8.14
C LEU A 38 6.48 5.66 -7.39
N PHE A 39 6.40 4.74 -6.42
CA PHE A 39 7.58 4.24 -5.73
C PHE A 39 8.56 3.55 -6.70
N TYR A 40 8.06 2.74 -7.64
CA TYR A 40 8.91 2.04 -8.60
C TYR A 40 9.63 2.99 -9.59
N GLU A 41 9.10 4.19 -9.83
CA GLU A 41 9.84 5.24 -10.55
C GLU A 41 11.07 5.72 -9.77
N TYR A 42 11.00 5.70 -8.42
CA TYR A 42 12.09 6.10 -7.53
C TYR A 42 13.02 4.94 -7.13
N ALA A 43 12.56 3.69 -7.24
CA ALA A 43 13.30 2.50 -6.83
C ALA A 43 14.74 2.40 -7.37
N PRO A 44 15.07 2.81 -8.62
CA PRO A 44 16.45 2.79 -9.11
C PRO A 44 17.42 3.64 -8.27
N VAL A 45 16.96 4.75 -7.69
CA VAL A 45 17.77 5.60 -6.80
C VAL A 45 18.06 4.87 -5.50
N VAL A 46 17.02 4.28 -4.90
CA VAL A 46 17.13 3.49 -3.65
C VAL A 46 18.09 2.32 -3.84
N LEU A 47 17.95 1.57 -4.94
CA LEU A 47 18.80 0.43 -5.26
C LEU A 47 20.27 0.83 -5.43
N LYS A 48 20.52 1.96 -6.11
CA LYS A 48 21.87 2.48 -6.31
C LYS A 48 22.50 2.89 -4.97
N GLU A 49 21.80 3.70 -4.18
CA GLU A 49 22.31 4.18 -2.89
C GLU A 49 22.57 3.02 -1.92
N GLU A 50 21.69 2.02 -1.88
CA GLU A 50 21.89 0.87 -1.01
C GLU A 50 23.07 0.00 -1.48
N ARG A 51 23.21 -0.20 -2.79
CA ARG A 51 24.36 -0.91 -3.36
C ARG A 51 25.68 -0.23 -2.98
N GLU A 52 25.77 1.08 -3.15
CA GLU A 52 26.97 1.86 -2.79
C GLU A 52 27.33 1.70 -1.30
N LYS A 53 26.34 1.70 -0.40
CA LYS A 53 26.56 1.47 1.04
C LYS A 53 27.08 0.08 1.33
N ILE A 54 26.47 -0.94 0.73
CA ILE A 54 26.76 -2.33 1.06
C ILE A 54 28.09 -2.79 0.44
N GLU A 55 28.41 -2.36 -0.78
CA GLU A 55 29.70 -2.61 -1.42
C GLU A 55 30.88 -1.96 -0.65
N ALA A 56 30.61 -0.93 0.15
CA ALA A 56 31.63 -0.32 1.02
C ALA A 56 31.94 -1.12 2.29
N ILE A 57 31.07 -2.07 2.69
CA ILE A 57 31.19 -2.80 3.96
C ILE A 57 31.27 -4.33 3.80
N LEU A 58 30.81 -4.88 2.67
CA LEU A 58 30.81 -6.31 2.40
C LEU A 58 31.69 -6.65 1.19
N PRO A 59 32.30 -7.86 1.17
CA PRO A 59 32.85 -8.42 -0.06
C PRO A 59 31.81 -8.50 -1.17
N GLN A 60 32.25 -8.41 -2.43
CA GLN A 60 31.36 -8.30 -3.59
C GLN A 60 30.31 -9.42 -3.67
N ASP A 61 30.68 -10.68 -3.42
CA ASP A 61 29.77 -11.83 -3.45
C ASP A 61 28.64 -11.69 -2.42
N LYS A 62 28.96 -11.16 -1.24
CA LYS A 62 27.99 -10.90 -0.16
C LYS A 62 27.16 -9.67 -0.43
N ALA A 63 27.73 -8.64 -1.03
CA ALA A 63 27.00 -7.45 -1.45
C ALA A 63 25.95 -7.78 -2.53
N ASP A 64 26.32 -8.60 -3.52
CA ASP A 64 25.38 -9.06 -4.54
C ASP A 64 24.28 -9.94 -3.96
N GLN A 65 24.63 -10.83 -3.02
CA GLN A 65 23.64 -11.62 -2.29
C GLN A 65 22.69 -10.71 -1.49
N TYR A 66 23.22 -9.72 -0.75
CA TYR A 66 22.42 -8.73 -0.03
C TYR A 66 21.42 -8.04 -0.96
N MET A 67 21.94 -7.46 -2.06
CA MET A 67 21.16 -6.60 -2.94
C MET A 67 20.00 -7.35 -3.60
N LYS A 68 20.19 -8.63 -3.92
CA LYS A 68 19.09 -9.48 -4.39
C LYS A 68 17.96 -9.58 -3.37
N TRP A 69 18.28 -9.90 -2.11
CA TRP A 69 17.28 -10.03 -1.05
C TRP A 69 16.64 -8.70 -0.65
N PHE A 70 17.40 -7.60 -0.78
CA PHE A 70 16.90 -6.25 -0.60
C PHE A 70 15.88 -5.88 -1.69
N GLU A 71 16.19 -6.16 -2.95
CA GLU A 71 15.30 -5.94 -4.08
C GLU A 71 14.01 -6.78 -3.97
N ASP A 72 14.13 -8.05 -3.55
CA ASP A 72 12.98 -8.88 -3.20
C ASP A 72 12.13 -8.23 -2.09
N GLY A 73 12.78 -7.58 -1.12
CA GLY A 73 12.15 -6.78 -0.07
C GLY A 73 11.33 -5.59 -0.59
N LEU A 74 11.87 -4.83 -1.56
CA LEU A 74 11.15 -3.70 -2.19
C LEU A 74 9.83 -4.18 -2.83
N ASN A 75 9.87 -5.36 -3.44
CA ASN A 75 8.73 -5.98 -4.11
C ASN A 75 7.78 -6.74 -3.15
N SER A 76 8.19 -6.98 -1.90
CA SER A 76 7.41 -7.74 -0.92
C SER A 76 6.21 -6.97 -0.38
N ASN A 77 5.11 -7.65 -0.08
CA ASN A 77 3.94 -7.06 0.58
C ASN A 77 4.08 -7.00 2.11
N THR A 78 4.96 -7.83 2.68
CA THR A 78 5.10 -8.00 4.14
C THR A 78 6.50 -7.67 4.64
N GLY A 79 7.52 -7.76 3.78
CA GLY A 79 8.93 -7.64 4.17
C GLY A 79 9.44 -8.78 5.05
N VAL A 80 8.63 -9.81 5.27
CA VAL A 80 8.97 -10.95 6.14
C VAL A 80 9.28 -12.15 5.28
N VAL A 81 10.50 -12.66 5.45
CA VAL A 81 10.94 -13.96 4.95
C VAL A 81 11.66 -14.68 6.08
N MET A 82 11.51 -16.00 6.12
CA MET A 82 12.24 -16.87 7.03
C MET A 82 13.26 -17.66 6.23
N ILE A 83 14.51 -17.62 6.65
CA ILE A 83 15.59 -18.36 6.00
C ILE A 83 16.14 -19.38 7.01
N GLU A 84 16.15 -20.64 6.61
CA GLU A 84 16.69 -21.71 7.44
C GLU A 84 18.22 -21.62 7.55
N GLY A 85 18.74 -21.76 8.77
CA GLY A 85 20.17 -21.68 9.08
C GLY A 85 20.61 -20.29 9.57
N GLY A 86 21.30 -20.27 10.72
CA GLY A 86 21.69 -19.04 11.41
C GLY A 86 22.60 -18.12 10.59
N ASP A 87 23.48 -18.69 9.79
CA ASP A 87 24.52 -17.98 9.02
C ASP A 87 23.95 -17.07 7.92
N ASN A 88 22.68 -17.26 7.55
CA ASN A 88 22.00 -16.50 6.50
C ASN A 88 20.92 -15.55 7.01
N ARG A 89 20.70 -15.43 8.34
CA ARG A 89 19.63 -14.57 8.89
C ARG A 89 19.80 -13.08 8.57
N TRP A 90 21.01 -12.64 8.24
CA TRP A 90 21.27 -11.28 7.78
C TRP A 90 20.56 -10.96 6.44
N LEU A 91 20.22 -11.97 5.64
CA LEU A 91 19.42 -11.81 4.42
C LEU A 91 17.95 -11.49 4.73
N GLU A 92 17.41 -12.01 5.84
CA GLU A 92 16.08 -11.58 6.32
C GLU A 92 16.08 -10.09 6.69
N ILE A 93 17.23 -9.54 7.09
CA ILE A 93 17.38 -8.11 7.37
C ILE A 93 17.39 -7.34 6.05
N ALA A 94 18.08 -7.83 5.01
CA ALA A 94 18.08 -7.21 3.68
C ALA A 94 16.64 -7.07 3.14
N THR A 95 15.84 -8.15 3.21
CA THR A 95 14.42 -8.11 2.79
C THR A 95 13.59 -7.12 3.61
N ARG A 96 13.79 -7.08 4.93
CA ARG A 96 13.10 -6.12 5.80
C ARG A 96 13.50 -4.67 5.47
N ALA A 97 14.77 -4.43 5.19
CA ALA A 97 15.27 -3.12 4.81
C ALA A 97 14.67 -2.63 3.49
N GLY A 98 14.62 -3.49 2.47
CA GLY A 98 13.96 -3.18 1.19
C GLY A 98 12.48 -2.84 1.38
N TYR A 99 11.75 -3.66 2.14
CA TYR A 99 10.34 -3.40 2.44
C TYR A 99 10.10 -2.09 3.21
N ALA A 100 11.03 -1.74 4.12
CA ALA A 100 10.96 -0.50 4.87
C ALA A 100 11.04 0.72 3.96
N GLN A 101 11.84 0.69 2.87
CA GLN A 101 11.91 1.79 1.91
C GLN A 101 10.57 2.08 1.24
N LYS A 102 9.86 1.03 0.77
CA LYS A 102 8.52 1.18 0.20
C LYS A 102 7.53 1.75 1.22
N THR A 103 7.58 1.26 2.45
CA THR A 103 6.72 1.73 3.54
C THR A 103 6.99 3.19 3.90
N LEU A 104 8.27 3.59 3.95
CA LEU A 104 8.68 4.97 4.20
C LEU A 104 8.21 5.90 3.08
N PHE A 105 8.34 5.50 1.82
CA PHE A 105 7.83 6.26 0.69
C PHE A 105 6.31 6.49 0.80
N ARG A 106 5.53 5.42 1.03
CA ARG A 106 4.07 5.54 1.19
C ARG A 106 3.70 6.48 2.32
N ARG A 107 4.38 6.39 3.46
CA ARG A 107 4.16 7.28 4.59
C ARG A 107 4.43 8.74 4.21
N ALA A 108 5.58 9.03 3.61
CA ALA A 108 5.94 10.38 3.17
C ALA A 108 4.96 10.94 2.12
N TYR A 109 4.47 10.09 1.21
CA TYR A 109 3.44 10.46 0.25
C TYR A 109 2.16 10.94 0.94
N PHE A 110 1.65 10.17 1.91
CA PHE A 110 0.45 10.56 2.64
C PHE A 110 0.66 11.79 3.53
N GLU A 111 1.79 11.90 4.22
CA GLU A 111 2.14 13.09 5.01
C GLU A 111 2.17 14.35 4.13
N GLY A 112 2.69 14.23 2.90
CA GLY A 112 2.68 15.31 1.92
C GLY A 112 1.28 15.72 1.46
N LEU A 113 0.34 14.78 1.31
CA LEU A 113 -1.05 15.07 0.98
C LEU A 113 -1.76 15.79 2.12
N THR A 114 -1.59 15.34 3.36
CA THR A 114 -2.17 15.99 4.55
C THR A 114 -1.72 17.45 4.63
N ARG A 115 -0.41 17.70 4.48
CA ARG A 115 0.14 19.05 4.54
C ARG A 115 -0.39 19.98 3.44
N LYS A 116 -0.67 19.45 2.23
CA LYS A 116 -1.28 20.24 1.16
C LYS A 116 -2.71 20.63 1.50
N ALA A 117 -3.50 19.70 2.03
CA ALA A 117 -4.88 19.98 2.44
C ALA A 117 -4.94 21.05 3.54
N GLU A 118 -4.05 21.00 4.53
CA GLU A 118 -3.96 22.00 5.61
C GLU A 118 -3.59 23.42 5.13
N ILE A 119 -2.93 23.56 3.97
CA ILE A 119 -2.56 24.86 3.40
C ILE A 119 -3.70 25.45 2.55
N GLU A 120 -4.58 24.59 2.02
CA GLU A 120 -5.69 24.97 1.14
C GLU A 120 -7.00 25.27 1.90
N GLU A 121 -7.06 24.99 3.21
CA GLU A 121 -8.13 25.40 4.16
C GLU A 121 -7.88 26.78 4.79
#